data_AF-A0A2Z5ZDU7-F1
#
_entry.id   AF-A0A2Z5ZDU7-F1
#
_cell.length_a   1.000
_cell.length_b   1.000
_cell.length_c   1.000
_cell.angle_alpha   90.00
_cell.angle_beta   90.00
_cell.angle_gamma   90.00
#
_symmetry.space_group_name_H-M   'P 1'
#
loop_
_entity.id
_entity.type
_entity.pdbx_description
1 polymer ?
#
loop_
_entity_poly.entity_id
_entity_poly.type
_entity_poly.pdbx_seq_one_letter_code
_entity_poly.pdbx_strand_id
1 'polypeptide(L)'
;MLTVASRTGYTLDNGWSYTPLWGSADPQDRNALALITAGMGAAYLGVQLTQADQSTGLWDTGQPGENTLWGGHCLLLWDYTGLADDDTVTLLTWGTKQKATWRWLRERVAEAHGLLWPQLILPSGLYPTGDDVQRLKFNNELFNH
;
A
#
# COMPACT_ATOMS: atom_id res chain seq x y z
N MET A 1 -8.10 -6.00 -9.31
CA MET A 1 -6.82 -6.26 -10.02
C MET A 1 -5.97 -7.29 -9.26
N LEU A 2 -5.83 -7.16 -7.92
CA LEU A 2 -5.04 -8.08 -7.08
C LEU A 2 -5.55 -9.53 -7.06
N THR A 3 -6.86 -9.77 -7.11
CA THR A 3 -7.45 -11.12 -7.23
C THR A 3 -7.02 -11.85 -8.52
N VAL A 4 -6.80 -11.10 -9.61
CA VAL A 4 -6.31 -11.67 -10.86
C VAL A 4 -4.82 -12.00 -10.73
N ALA A 5 -4.03 -11.10 -10.14
CA ALA A 5 -2.62 -11.34 -9.87
C ALA A 5 -2.41 -12.56 -8.95
N SER A 6 -3.23 -12.74 -7.91
CA SER A 6 -3.15 -13.91 -7.02
C SER A 6 -3.60 -15.22 -7.68
N ARG A 7 -4.38 -15.15 -8.76
CA ARG A 7 -4.84 -16.36 -9.49
C ARG A 7 -3.89 -16.75 -10.61
N THR A 8 -3.40 -15.76 -11.37
CA THR A 8 -2.69 -15.98 -12.63
C THR A 8 -1.19 -15.77 -12.49
N GLY A 9 -0.75 -15.08 -11.44
CA GLY A 9 0.63 -14.68 -11.26
C GLY A 9 1.09 -13.60 -12.23
N TYR A 10 2.30 -13.10 -12.01
CA TYR A 10 3.03 -12.19 -12.89
C TYR A 10 4.32 -12.87 -13.36
N THR A 11 4.43 -13.13 -14.65
CA THR A 11 5.60 -13.81 -15.24
C THR A 11 6.63 -12.79 -15.67
N LEU A 12 7.85 -12.93 -15.15
CA LEU A 12 9.00 -12.14 -15.59
C LEU A 12 9.65 -12.77 -16.83
N ASP A 13 10.46 -11.99 -17.56
CA ASP A 13 11.15 -12.42 -18.79
C ASP A 13 12.08 -13.62 -18.59
N ASN A 14 12.48 -13.88 -17.34
CA ASN A 14 13.27 -15.05 -16.95
C ASN A 14 12.44 -16.34 -16.80
N GLY A 15 11.15 -16.30 -17.11
CA GLY A 15 10.23 -17.45 -17.06
C GLY A 15 9.65 -17.77 -15.67
N TRP A 16 9.97 -16.98 -14.64
CA TRP A 16 9.45 -17.20 -13.29
C TRP A 16 8.13 -16.45 -13.08
N SER A 17 7.13 -17.15 -12.55
CA SER A 17 5.82 -16.56 -12.20
C SER A 17 5.73 -16.26 -10.70
N TYR A 18 5.45 -15.00 -10.39
CA TYR A 18 5.27 -14.50 -9.02
C TYR A 18 3.79 -14.39 -8.71
N THR A 19 3.35 -15.02 -7.63
CA THR A 19 1.95 -14.97 -7.18
C THR A 19 1.89 -14.31 -5.82
N PRO A 20 1.25 -13.13 -5.69
CA PRO A 20 1.17 -12.43 -4.41
C PRO A 20 0.13 -13.07 -3.49
N LEU A 21 0.40 -13.06 -2.20
CA LEU A 21 -0.62 -13.13 -1.16
C LEU A 21 -1.01 -11.70 -0.80
N TRP A 22 -2.31 -11.47 -0.60
CA TRP A 22 -2.79 -10.14 -0.24
C TRP A 22 -4.00 -10.25 0.68
N GLY A 23 -4.27 -9.15 1.36
CA GLY A 23 -5.45 -8.95 2.21
C GLY A 23 -5.80 -7.47 2.27
N SER A 24 -7.06 -7.17 2.57
CA SER A 24 -7.53 -5.79 2.72
C SER A 24 -7.50 -5.38 4.18
N ALA A 25 -7.25 -4.09 4.42
CA ALA A 25 -7.50 -3.43 5.70
C ALA A 25 -8.50 -2.30 5.50
N ASP A 26 -9.12 -1.85 6.59
CA ASP A 26 -9.87 -0.61 6.56
C ASP A 26 -8.93 0.54 6.16
N PRO A 27 -9.17 1.23 5.03
CA PRO A 27 -8.31 2.32 4.59
C PRO A 27 -8.29 3.50 5.58
N GLN A 28 -9.26 3.58 6.49
CA GLN A 28 -9.32 4.61 7.53
C GLN A 28 -8.60 4.20 8.82
N ASP A 29 -8.21 2.93 8.98
CA ASP A 29 -7.42 2.48 10.13
C ASP A 29 -5.93 2.78 9.93
N ARG A 30 -5.53 3.96 10.39
CA ARG A 30 -4.15 4.44 10.35
C ARG A 30 -3.14 3.47 10.99
N ASN A 31 -3.53 2.81 12.09
CA ASN A 31 -2.63 1.89 12.77
C ASN A 31 -2.43 0.62 11.94
N ALA A 32 -3.49 0.11 11.30
CA ALA A 32 -3.39 -1.01 10.39
C ALA A 32 -2.46 -0.66 9.21
N LEU A 33 -2.59 0.53 8.61
CA LEU A 33 -1.70 0.96 7.52
C LEU A 33 -0.23 1.01 7.95
N ALA A 34 0.05 1.58 9.12
CA ALA A 34 1.40 1.65 9.68
C ALA A 34 1.99 0.24 9.91
N LEU A 35 1.20 -0.68 10.49
CA LEU A 35 1.60 -2.06 10.72
C LEU A 35 1.83 -2.84 9.42
N ILE A 36 1.00 -2.62 8.40
CA ILE A 36 1.19 -3.22 7.08
C ILE A 36 2.49 -2.71 6.46
N THR A 37 2.73 -1.39 6.45
CA THR A 37 3.97 -0.83 5.91
C THR A 37 5.19 -1.35 6.66
N ALA A 38 5.15 -1.41 8.00
CA ALA A 38 6.27 -1.91 8.80
C ALA A 38 6.51 -3.43 8.61
N GLY A 39 5.44 -4.23 8.55
CA GLY A 39 5.53 -5.69 8.50
C GLY A 39 5.65 -6.30 7.11
N MET A 40 5.15 -5.61 6.07
CA MET A 40 5.13 -6.08 4.69
C MET A 40 5.99 -5.22 3.74
N GLY A 41 6.66 -4.19 4.28
CA GLY A 41 7.54 -3.27 3.56
C GLY A 41 6.82 -2.12 2.86
N ALA A 42 5.55 -2.31 2.47
CA ALA A 42 4.69 -1.24 1.97
C ALA A 42 3.20 -1.63 2.08
N ALA A 43 2.32 -0.63 2.14
CA ALA A 43 0.90 -0.81 1.92
C ALA A 43 0.52 -0.37 0.50
N TYR A 44 -0.26 -1.16 -0.22
CA TYR A 44 -0.84 -0.77 -1.50
C TYR A 44 -2.13 -0.02 -1.25
N LEU A 45 -2.28 1.13 -1.90
CA LEU A 45 -3.38 2.05 -1.68
C LEU A 45 -4.04 2.39 -3.01
N GLY A 46 -5.37 2.38 -3.02
CA GLY A 46 -6.15 3.07 -4.04
C GLY A 46 -6.67 4.39 -3.46
N VAL A 47 -6.44 5.48 -4.16
CA VAL A 47 -6.82 6.84 -3.76
C VAL A 47 -7.64 7.54 -4.83
N GLN A 48 -8.36 8.59 -4.45
CA GLN A 48 -9.04 9.52 -5.35
C GLN A 48 -8.32 10.85 -5.34
N LEU A 49 -7.52 11.13 -6.38
CA LEU A 49 -6.73 12.35 -6.48
C LEU A 49 -7.57 13.54 -6.96
N THR A 50 -7.23 14.73 -6.50
CA THR A 50 -7.72 16.00 -7.05
C THR A 50 -6.70 16.63 -8.00
N GLN A 51 -7.06 17.71 -8.70
CA GLN A 51 -6.12 18.46 -9.53
C GLN A 51 -4.92 19.01 -8.75
N ALA A 52 -5.13 19.45 -7.49
CA ALA A 52 -4.05 19.91 -6.62
C ALA A 52 -2.98 18.83 -6.35
N ASP A 53 -3.39 17.55 -6.33
CA ASP A 53 -2.53 16.41 -6.05
C ASP A 53 -1.62 16.04 -7.24
N GLN A 54 -1.60 16.83 -8.32
CA GLN A 54 -0.61 16.67 -9.40
C GLN A 54 0.61 17.59 -9.22
N SER A 55 0.54 18.52 -8.27
CA SER A 55 1.61 19.47 -8.01
C SER A 55 2.80 18.83 -7.30
N THR A 56 3.98 19.41 -7.50
CA THR A 56 5.19 19.05 -6.77
C THR A 56 5.17 19.69 -5.38
N GLY A 57 5.70 19.00 -4.37
CA GLY A 57 5.76 19.51 -2.99
C GLY A 57 5.16 18.53 -1.99
N LEU A 58 4.72 19.03 -0.84
CA LEU A 58 3.99 18.24 0.15
C LEU A 58 2.50 18.22 -0.22
N TRP A 59 1.94 17.03 -0.37
CA TRP A 59 0.50 16.87 -0.50
C TRP A 59 -0.16 16.99 0.88
N ASP A 60 -0.93 18.05 1.06
CA ASP A 60 -1.62 18.34 2.32
C ASP A 60 -2.92 19.09 2.04
N THR A 61 -4.02 18.62 2.63
CA THR A 61 -5.36 19.19 2.44
C THR A 61 -5.58 20.46 3.28
N GLY A 62 -4.64 20.79 4.18
CA GLY A 62 -4.61 22.09 4.85
C GLY A 62 -4.04 23.23 3.99
N GLN A 63 -3.49 22.94 2.81
CA GLN A 63 -3.00 23.95 1.88
C GLN A 63 -4.09 24.32 0.85
N PRO A 64 -4.17 25.58 0.40
CA PRO A 64 -5.08 25.97 -0.65
C PRO A 64 -4.73 25.28 -1.98
N GLY A 65 -5.74 24.80 -2.70
CA GLY A 65 -5.55 24.10 -3.98
C GLY A 65 -6.88 23.78 -4.67
N GLU A 66 -6.80 23.42 -5.95
CA GLU A 66 -7.97 22.98 -6.71
C GLU A 66 -8.40 21.56 -6.31
N ASN A 67 -9.51 21.47 -5.59
CA ASN A 67 -10.05 20.21 -5.07
C ASN A 67 -11.02 19.49 -6.03
N THR A 68 -11.02 19.86 -7.31
CA THR A 68 -11.77 19.15 -8.35
C THR A 68 -11.23 17.72 -8.47
N LEU A 69 -12.10 16.71 -8.36
CA LEU A 69 -11.74 15.31 -8.54
C LEU A 69 -11.09 15.12 -9.93
N TRP A 70 -9.93 14.48 -9.94
CA TRP A 70 -9.17 14.16 -11.15
C TRP A 70 -9.34 12.68 -11.52
N GLY A 71 -9.23 11.78 -10.54
CA GLY A 71 -9.51 10.36 -10.75
C GLY A 71 -8.85 9.41 -9.74
N GLY A 72 -9.16 8.14 -9.90
CA GLY A 72 -8.57 7.06 -9.10
C GLY A 72 -7.11 6.81 -9.46
N HIS A 73 -6.27 6.56 -8.47
CA HIS A 73 -4.85 6.26 -8.67
C HIS A 73 -4.32 5.26 -7.64
N CYS A 74 -3.27 4.54 -8.03
CA CYS A 74 -2.60 3.55 -7.20
C CYS A 74 -1.31 4.11 -6.61
N LEU A 75 -1.09 3.90 -5.31
CA LEU A 75 0.10 4.34 -4.57
C LEU A 75 0.66 3.20 -3.71
N LEU A 76 1.95 3.28 -3.39
CA LEU A 76 2.55 2.45 -2.32
C LEU A 76 2.96 3.34 -1.15
N LEU A 77 2.42 3.09 0.04
CA LEU A 77 2.88 3.69 1.29
C LEU A 77 4.18 3.02 1.73
N TRP A 78 5.30 3.71 1.52
CA TRP A 78 6.65 3.18 1.69
C TRP A 78 7.23 3.41 3.08
N ASP A 79 7.05 4.61 3.64
CA ASP A 79 7.48 4.94 5.00
C ASP A 79 6.59 6.03 5.61
N TYR A 80 6.77 6.27 6.91
CA TYR A 80 6.11 7.32 7.67
C TYR A 80 7.00 7.79 8.84
N THR A 81 6.81 9.01 9.32
CA THR A 81 7.60 9.58 10.45
C THR A 81 6.96 9.35 11.82
N GLY A 82 5.63 9.48 11.88
CA GLY A 82 4.81 9.32 13.08
C GLY A 82 3.37 9.03 12.66
N LEU A 83 2.39 9.30 13.53
CA LEU A 83 0.96 8.99 13.29
C LEU A 83 0.02 10.18 13.54
N ALA A 84 0.55 11.37 13.84
CA ALA A 84 -0.25 12.59 13.90
C ALA A 84 -0.76 12.98 12.50
N ASP A 85 -1.79 13.82 12.44
CA ASP A 85 -2.39 14.23 11.15
C ASP A 85 -1.41 15.01 10.26
N ASP A 86 -0.48 15.74 10.87
CA ASP A 86 0.58 16.53 10.24
C ASP A 86 1.89 15.75 10.05
N ASP A 87 2.02 14.56 10.64
CA ASP A 87 3.11 13.65 10.34
C ASP A 87 3.06 13.24 8.86
N THR A 88 4.23 12.95 8.31
CA THR A 88 4.38 12.68 6.88
C THR A 88 4.46 11.21 6.56
N VAL A 89 3.92 10.87 5.40
CA VAL A 89 4.09 9.60 4.72
C VAL A 89 4.89 9.79 3.43
N THR A 90 5.64 8.77 3.03
CA THR A 90 6.23 8.68 1.69
C THR A 90 5.43 7.71 0.84
N LEU A 91 5.00 8.19 -0.32
CA LEU A 91 4.22 7.47 -1.31
C LEU A 91 5.08 7.24 -2.55
N LEU A 92 5.12 6.01 -3.06
CA LEU A 92 5.72 5.73 -4.37
C LEU A 92 4.66 5.88 -5.44
N THR A 93 4.92 6.75 -6.41
CA THR A 93 4.03 7.05 -7.53
C THR A 93 4.83 7.60 -8.70
N TRP A 94 4.39 7.32 -9.94
CA TRP A 94 5.02 7.85 -11.16
C TRP A 94 6.55 7.75 -11.21
N GLY A 95 7.12 6.68 -10.64
CA GLY A 95 8.58 6.48 -10.58
C GLY A 95 9.34 7.38 -9.61
N THR A 96 8.65 8.12 -8.73
CA THR A 96 9.25 9.01 -7.73
C THR A 96 8.72 8.77 -6.31
N LYS A 97 9.35 9.42 -5.34
CA LYS A 97 8.88 9.52 -3.95
C LYS A 97 8.13 10.83 -3.77
N GLN A 98 6.87 10.72 -3.36
CA GLN A 98 5.99 11.84 -3.10
C GLN A 98 5.69 11.91 -1.60
N LYS A 99 5.86 13.08 -0.99
CA LYS A 99 5.53 13.28 0.44
C LYS A 99 4.08 13.74 0.57
N ALA A 100 3.37 13.20 1.55
CA ALA A 100 2.04 13.65 1.93
C ALA A 100 1.88 13.67 3.44
N THR A 101 0.87 14.36 3.96
CA THR A 101 0.47 14.24 5.37
C THR A 101 -0.47 13.05 5.58
N TRP A 102 -0.54 12.53 6.80
CA TRP A 102 -1.57 11.53 7.14
C TRP A 102 -2.99 12.06 6.97
N ARG A 103 -3.20 13.36 7.21
CA ARG A 103 -4.48 14.02 6.93
C ARG A 103 -4.85 13.92 5.44
N TRP A 104 -3.91 14.24 4.54
CA TRP A 104 -4.13 14.09 3.11
C TRP A 104 -4.48 12.65 2.76
N LEU A 105 -3.72 11.68 3.28
CA LEU A 105 -3.96 10.27 2.99
C LEU A 105 -5.36 9.84 3.44
N ARG A 106 -5.76 10.21 4.66
CA ARG A 106 -7.11 9.91 5.21
C ARG A 106 -8.23 10.40 4.29
N GLU A 107 -8.09 11.60 3.74
CA GLU A 107 -9.11 12.21 2.87
C GLU A 107 -9.17 11.58 1.47
N ARG A 108 -8.07 11.00 0.99
CA ARG A 108 -7.94 10.54 -0.39
C ARG A 108 -8.05 9.03 -0.54
N VAL A 109 -7.74 8.27 0.52
CA VAL A 109 -7.70 6.81 0.47
C VAL A 109 -9.10 6.20 0.38
N ALA A 110 -9.28 5.33 -0.62
CA ALA A 110 -10.51 4.60 -0.88
C ALA A 110 -10.37 3.10 -0.58
N GLU A 111 -9.15 2.55 -0.75
CA GLU A 111 -8.86 1.14 -0.46
C GLU A 111 -7.41 0.97 0.00
N ALA A 112 -7.16 -0.04 0.84
CA ALA A 112 -5.85 -0.36 1.36
C ALA A 112 -5.63 -1.87 1.46
N HIS A 113 -4.45 -2.31 1.04
CA HIS A 113 -4.08 -3.72 0.98
C HIS A 113 -2.64 -3.96 1.44
N GLY A 114 -2.45 -5.04 2.18
CA GLY A 114 -1.14 -5.63 2.39
C GLY A 114 -0.81 -6.60 1.26
N LEU A 115 0.42 -6.55 0.74
CA LEU A 115 0.91 -7.49 -0.26
C LEU A 115 2.16 -8.18 0.26
N LEU A 116 2.21 -9.49 0.05
CA LEU A 116 3.38 -10.32 0.26
C LEU A 116 3.69 -11.05 -1.04
N TRP A 117 4.97 -11.08 -1.41
CA TRP A 117 5.48 -11.90 -2.51
C TRP A 117 6.33 -13.01 -1.92
N PRO A 118 5.76 -14.20 -1.64
CA PRO A 118 6.51 -15.26 -0.96
C PRO A 118 7.80 -15.67 -1.68
N GLN A 119 7.84 -15.51 -2.99
CA GLN A 119 8.99 -15.85 -3.84
C GLN A 119 10.15 -14.86 -3.71
N LEU A 120 9.92 -13.68 -3.12
CA LEU A 120 10.95 -12.66 -2.86
C LEU A 120 11.43 -12.67 -1.41
N ILE A 121 10.95 -13.63 -0.59
CA ILE A 121 11.40 -13.80 0.79
C ILE A 121 12.86 -14.25 0.78
N LEU A 122 13.75 -13.40 1.28
CA LEU A 122 15.12 -13.78 1.60
C LEU A 122 15.15 -14.54 2.94
N PRO A 123 16.07 -15.50 3.14
CA PRO A 123 16.15 -16.29 4.38
C PRO A 123 16.39 -15.50 5.68
N SER A 124 16.69 -14.19 5.60
CA SER A 124 17.23 -13.38 6.69
C SER A 124 16.20 -12.54 7.49
N GLY A 125 14.93 -12.93 7.55
CA GLY A 125 14.09 -12.65 8.75
C GLY A 125 13.55 -11.23 8.98
N LEU A 126 13.62 -10.29 8.03
CA LEU A 126 12.96 -8.97 8.14
C LEU A 126 11.66 -8.85 7.33
N TYR A 127 11.24 -9.96 6.73
CA TYR A 127 10.01 -10.16 5.97
C TYR A 127 9.38 -11.44 6.54
N PRO A 128 8.04 -11.64 6.50
CA PRO A 128 7.43 -12.88 6.98
C PRO A 128 8.15 -14.09 6.38
N THR A 129 8.73 -14.96 7.21
CA THR A 129 9.49 -16.13 6.76
C THR A 129 8.92 -17.40 7.37
N GLY A 130 9.07 -18.55 6.70
CA GLY A 130 8.70 -19.86 7.25
C GLY A 130 7.24 -19.93 7.76
N ASP A 131 7.09 -20.12 9.07
CA ASP A 131 5.80 -20.30 9.77
C ASP A 131 4.84 -19.11 9.59
N ASP A 132 5.36 -17.90 9.40
CA ASP A 132 4.52 -16.71 9.17
C ASP A 132 3.76 -16.80 7.84
N VAL A 133 4.37 -17.39 6.81
CA VAL A 133 3.74 -17.58 5.49
C VAL A 133 2.63 -18.64 5.57
N GLN A 134 2.88 -19.72 6.30
CA GLN A 134 1.86 -20.76 6.51
C GLN A 134 0.68 -20.22 7.31
N ARG A 135 0.95 -19.41 8.34
CA ARG A 135 -0.09 -18.76 9.14
C ARG A 135 -0.89 -17.72 8.34
N LEU A 136 -0.24 -16.94 7.47
CA LEU A 136 -0.92 -15.99 6.57
C LEU A 136 -1.82 -16.72 5.57
N LYS A 137 -1.36 -17.84 5.00
CA LYS A 137 -2.20 -18.68 4.12
C LYS A 137 -3.42 -19.23 4.86
N PHE A 138 -3.20 -19.82 6.04
CA PHE A 138 -4.28 -20.36 6.87
C PHE A 138 -5.32 -19.30 7.27
N ASN A 139 -4.87 -18.11 7.69
CA ASN A 139 -5.77 -17.02 8.02
C ASN A 139 -6.57 -16.54 6.81
N ASN A 140 -5.96 -16.41 5.63
CA ASN A 140 -6.68 -16.02 4.41
C ASN A 140 -7.72 -17.05 3.97
N GLU A 141 -7.50 -18.34 4.21
CA GLU A 141 -8.50 -19.39 3.94
C GLU A 141 -9.71 -19.28 4.88
N LEU A 142 -9.51 -18.91 6.15
CA LEU A 142 -10.59 -18.73 7.11
C LEU A 142 -11.49 -17.51 6.84
N PHE A 143 -10.98 -16.47 6.18
CA PHE A 143 -11.74 -15.25 5.85
C PHE A 143 -12.43 -15.28 4.47
N ASN A 144 -12.25 -16.34 3.69
CA ASN A 144 -12.89 -16.54 2.38
C ASN A 144 -14.15 -17.44 2.41
N HIS A 145 -14.78 -17.60 3.58
CA HIS A 145 -16.11 -18.22 3.76
C HIS A 145 -17.13 -17.19 4.27
#